data_AF-A0A923BNC0-F1
#
_entry.id   AF-A0A923BNC0-F1
#
_cell.length_a   1.000
_cell.length_b   1.000
_cell.length_c   1.000
_cell.angle_alpha   90.00
_cell.angle_beta   90.00
_cell.angle_gamma   90.00
#
_symmetry.space_group_name_H-M   'P 1'
#
loop_
_entity.id
_entity.type
_entity.pdbx_description
1 polymer ?
#
loop_
_entity_poly.entity_id
_entity_poly.type
_entity_poly.pdbx_seq_one_letter_code
_entity_poly.pdbx_strand_id
1 'polypeptide(L)'
;KVLGISGKDQRKSESIQFERSFSECRNKVMKGEAHLAIITNEVSIEEVKRVCDSGYTMPQKSTYFYPKVICGFLFSSIKEEEFQSPVYSPF
;
A
#
# COMPACT_ATOMS: atom_id res chain seq x y z
N LYS A 1 22.51 3.33 -0.78
CA LYS A 1 22.06 4.64 -0.22
C LYS A 1 22.35 5.69 -1.29
N VAL A 2 21.33 6.35 -1.86
CA VAL A 2 21.51 7.27 -3.01
C VAL A 2 21.13 8.71 -2.64
N LEU A 3 20.00 8.91 -1.94
CA LEU A 3 19.44 10.24 -1.67
C LEU A 3 19.74 10.77 -0.26
N GLY A 4 20.58 10.10 0.53
CA GLY A 4 20.93 10.54 1.89
C GLY A 4 19.83 10.38 2.96
N ILE A 5 18.60 10.00 2.60
CA ILE A 5 17.49 9.83 3.55
C ILE A 5 17.50 8.41 4.13
N SER A 6 17.78 8.28 5.42
CA SER A 6 17.75 7.01 6.15
C SER A 6 16.36 6.39 6.17
N GLY A 7 16.26 5.07 6.01
CA GLY A 7 14.99 4.36 5.88
C GLY A 7 14.02 4.53 7.05
N LYS A 8 14.55 4.70 8.28
CA LYS A 8 13.72 4.95 9.48
C LYS A 8 13.07 6.34 9.47
N ASP A 9 13.71 7.30 8.82
CA ASP A 9 13.31 8.71 8.81
C ASP A 9 12.40 9.04 7.63
N GLN A 10 12.39 8.20 6.59
CA GLN A 10 11.54 8.36 5.39
C GLN A 10 10.03 8.45 5.72
N ARG A 11 9.56 7.85 6.81
CA ARG A 11 8.15 7.90 7.23
C ARG A 11 7.73 9.26 7.78
N LYS A 12 8.67 10.02 8.35
CA LYS A 12 8.43 11.31 9.02
C LYS A 12 8.97 12.50 8.21
N SER A 13 9.71 12.22 7.16
CA SER A 13 10.36 13.22 6.32
C SER A 13 9.33 14.04 5.55
N GLU A 14 9.30 15.35 5.80
CA GLU A 14 8.50 16.31 5.02
C GLU A 14 9.00 16.42 3.56
N SER A 15 10.24 16.01 3.29
CA SER A 15 10.85 16.04 1.96
C SER A 15 10.37 14.91 1.03
N ILE A 16 9.53 13.98 1.49
CA ILE A 16 9.02 12.86 0.67
C ILE A 16 7.52 13.02 0.51
N GLN A 17 7.08 13.13 -0.74
CA GLN A 17 5.67 13.14 -1.10
C GLN A 17 5.34 11.96 -2.00
N PHE A 18 4.14 11.41 -1.85
CA PHE A 18 3.63 10.33 -2.68
C PHE A 18 2.50 10.86 -3.54
N GLU A 19 2.66 10.79 -4.86
CA GLU A 19 1.66 11.18 -5.84
C GLU A 19 1.26 9.99 -6.70
N ARG A 20 -0.04 9.86 -7.00
CA ARG A 20 -0.60 8.74 -7.77
C ARG A 20 -0.65 9.04 -9.26
N SER A 21 -0.82 10.31 -9.62
CA SER A 21 -0.89 10.73 -11.01
C SER A 21 0.52 10.99 -11.56
N PHE A 22 0.87 10.27 -12.63
CA PHE A 22 2.09 10.51 -13.40
C PHE A 22 2.21 11.98 -13.82
N SER A 23 1.12 12.55 -14.34
CA SER A 23 1.08 13.92 -14.84
C SER A 23 1.32 14.94 -13.74
N GLU A 24 0.71 14.76 -12.56
CA GLU A 24 0.92 15.65 -11.41
C GLU A 24 2.35 15.55 -10.88
N CYS A 25 2.90 14.33 -10.79
CA CYS A 25 4.27 14.12 -10.37
C CYS A 25 5.26 14.87 -11.28
N ARG A 26 5.06 14.77 -12.61
CA ARG A 26 5.85 15.51 -13.60
C ARG A 26 5.68 17.03 -13.45
N ASN A 27 4.44 17.51 -13.30
CA ASN A 27 4.14 18.93 -13.18
C ASN A 27 4.82 19.56 -11.94
N LYS A 28 4.84 18.86 -10.80
CA LYS A 28 5.52 19.33 -9.58
C LYS A 28 7.01 19.56 -9.79
N VAL A 29 7.69 18.67 -10.51
CA VAL A 29 9.12 18.86 -10.85
C VAL A 29 9.31 20.04 -11.79
N MET A 30 8.47 20.17 -12.82
CA MET A 30 8.56 21.27 -13.80
C MET A 30 8.31 22.65 -13.16
N LYS A 31 7.46 22.72 -12.12
CA LYS A 31 7.20 23.95 -11.37
C LYS A 31 8.26 24.25 -10.30
N GLY A 32 9.22 23.35 -10.08
CA GLY A 32 10.22 23.49 -9.01
C GLY A 32 9.68 23.20 -7.59
N GLU A 33 8.47 22.64 -7.48
CA GLU A 33 7.88 22.23 -6.18
C GLU A 33 8.53 20.95 -5.63
N ALA A 34 9.19 20.17 -6.50
CA ALA A 34 9.97 18.99 -6.13
C ALA A 34 11.28 18.94 -6.93
N HIS A 35 12.36 18.49 -6.28
CA HIS A 35 13.67 18.37 -6.92
C HIS A 35 13.80 17.13 -7.83
N LEU A 36 13.05 16.07 -7.52
CA LEU A 36 13.12 14.78 -8.20
C LEU A 36 11.78 14.07 -8.12
N ALA A 37 11.40 13.39 -9.21
CA ALA A 37 10.31 12.43 -9.24
C ALA A 37 10.88 11.01 -9.43
N ILE A 38 10.37 10.06 -8.64
CA ILE A 38 10.67 8.63 -8.81
C ILE A 38 9.37 7.96 -9.22
N ILE A 39 9.37 7.37 -10.41
CA ILE A 39 8.20 6.69 -10.98
C ILE A 39 8.49 5.20 -10.99
N THR A 40 7.62 4.45 -10.34
CA THR A 40 7.75 3.00 -10.16
C THR A 40 6.67 2.29 -10.95
N ASN A 41 6.98 1.09 -11.43
CA ASN A 41 5.98 0.22 -12.05
C ASN A 41 4.89 -0.16 -11.05
N GLU A 42 3.71 -0.44 -11.58
CA GLU A 42 2.64 -1.07 -10.80
C GLU A 42 3.05 -2.48 -10.36
N VAL A 43 2.45 -2.93 -9.26
CA VAL A 43 2.67 -4.29 -8.73
C VAL A 43 1.42 -5.13 -8.94
N SER A 44 1.61 -6.36 -9.38
CA SER A 44 0.54 -7.36 -9.51
C SER A 44 0.12 -7.91 -8.15
N ILE A 45 -1.10 -8.47 -8.07
CA ILE A 45 -1.58 -9.12 -6.84
C ILE A 45 -0.75 -10.37 -6.51
N GLU A 46 -0.23 -11.06 -7.53
CA GLU A 46 0.66 -12.21 -7.39
C GLU A 46 1.99 -11.82 -6.72
N GLU A 47 2.57 -10.68 -7.09
CA GLU A 47 3.78 -10.15 -6.44
C GLU A 47 3.53 -9.78 -4.98
N VAL A 48 2.40 -9.15 -4.69
CA VAL A 48 2.01 -8.83 -3.30
C VAL A 48 1.90 -10.11 -2.46
N LYS A 49 1.21 -11.14 -2.98
CA LYS A 49 1.10 -12.44 -2.31
C LYS A 49 2.46 -13.07 -2.06
N ARG A 50 3.34 -13.08 -3.06
CA ARG A 50 4.71 -13.63 -2.94
C ARG A 50 5.52 -12.95 -1.83
N VAL A 51 5.40 -11.62 -1.69
CA VAL A 51 6.07 -10.88 -0.61
C VAL A 51 5.49 -11.25 0.75
N CYS A 52 4.16 -11.37 0.87
CA CYS A 52 3.52 -11.84 2.09
C CYS A 52 3.98 -13.25 2.48
N ASP A 53 4.03 -14.18 1.53
CA ASP A 53 4.46 -15.57 1.75
C ASP A 53 5.92 -15.66 2.19
N SER A 54 6.75 -14.70 1.78
CA SER A 54 8.16 -14.62 2.17
C SER A 54 8.40 -14.12 3.60
N GLY A 55 7.35 -13.66 4.31
CA GLY A 55 7.46 -13.06 5.65
C GLY A 55 8.00 -11.63 5.66
N TYR A 56 8.24 -11.02 4.49
CA TYR A 56 8.63 -9.62 4.36
C TYR A 56 7.42 -8.71 4.19
N THR A 57 7.66 -7.40 4.27
CA THR A 57 6.63 -6.37 4.07
C THR A 57 6.98 -5.49 2.89
N MET A 58 5.94 -5.03 2.19
CA MET A 58 6.08 -4.03 1.15
C MET A 58 6.50 -2.68 1.74
N PRO A 59 7.30 -1.87 1.02
CA PRO A 59 7.57 -0.50 1.41
C PRO A 59 6.30 0.33 1.60
N GLN A 60 6.38 1.41 2.36
CA GLN A 60 5.22 2.28 2.56
C GLN A 60 4.72 2.85 1.23
N LYS A 61 3.38 2.91 1.08
CA LYS A 61 2.71 3.54 -0.08
C LYS A 61 3.16 2.98 -1.44
N SER A 62 3.72 1.77 -1.49
CA SER A 62 4.20 1.13 -2.73
C SER A 62 3.09 0.41 -3.51
N THR A 63 1.88 0.35 -2.99
CA THR A 63 0.72 -0.32 -3.61
C THR A 63 -0.50 0.57 -3.53
N TYR A 64 -1.30 0.63 -4.60
CA TYR A 64 -2.55 1.36 -4.64
C TYR A 64 -3.68 0.46 -5.12
N PHE A 65 -4.53 0.00 -4.20
CA PHE A 65 -5.70 -0.81 -4.53
C PHE A 65 -6.85 0.07 -5.03
N TYR A 66 -7.32 -0.21 -6.24
CA TYR A 66 -8.44 0.49 -6.86
C TYR A 66 -9.54 -0.51 -7.28
N PRO A 67 -10.82 -0.22 -6.99
CA PRO A 67 -11.31 0.89 -6.17
C PRO A 67 -10.90 0.73 -4.70
N LYS A 68 -10.74 1.84 -3.98
CA LYS A 68 -10.60 1.75 -2.52
C LYS A 68 -11.91 1.23 -1.96
N VAL A 69 -11.84 0.11 -1.23
CA VAL A 69 -13.01 -0.45 -0.55
C VAL A 69 -13.55 0.61 0.41
N ILE A 70 -14.86 0.87 0.33
CA ILE A 70 -15.51 1.78 1.26
C ILE A 70 -15.47 1.14 2.65
N CYS A 71 -14.82 1.80 3.60
CA CYS A 71 -14.80 1.36 4.99
C CYS A 71 -16.12 1.72 5.69
N GLY A 72 -16.47 0.99 6.74
CA GLY A 72 -17.64 1.26 7.58
C GLY A 72 -18.90 0.47 7.21
N PHE A 73 -18.86 -0.32 6.14
CA PHE A 73 -19.88 -1.32 5.84
C PHE A 73 -19.45 -2.68 6.42
N LEU A 74 -20.37 -3.34 7.13
CA LEU A 74 -20.21 -4.72 7.55
C LEU A 74 -20.66 -5.63 6.39
N PHE A 75 -19.70 -6.30 5.76
CA PHE A 75 -19.99 -7.40 4.86
C PHE A 75 -19.90 -8.70 5.66
N SER A 76 -21.05 -9.22 6.07
CA SER A 76 -21.17 -10.48 6.77
C SER A 76 -22.33 -11.26 6.18
N SER A 77 -22.27 -12.57 6.26
CA SER A 77 -23.41 -13.41 5.92
C SER A 77 -24.55 -13.20 6.91
N ILE A 78 -25.77 -13.47 6.46
CA ILE A 78 -26.96 -13.50 7.33
C ILE A 78 -27.39 -14.94 7.66
N LYS A 79 -26.67 -15.94 7.14
CA LYS A 79 -27.00 -17.33 7.36
C LYS A 79 -26.44 -17.81 8.70
N GLU A 80 -27.32 -18.20 9.60
CA GLU A 80 -26.96 -18.66 10.96
C GLU A 80 -25.97 -19.83 10.95
N GLU A 81 -26.09 -20.74 9.97
CA GLU A 81 -25.23 -21.90 9.80
C GLU A 81 -23.75 -21.55 9.57
N GLU A 82 -23.44 -20.36 9.03
CA GLU A 82 -22.06 -19.91 8.78
C GLU A 82 -21.39 -19.36 10.06
N PHE A 83 -22.14 -19.16 11.14
CA PHE A 83 -21.64 -18.70 12.45
C PHE A 83 -21.55 -19.84 13.48
N GLN A 84 -22.06 -21.03 13.15
CA GLN A 84 -21.94 -22.20 14.01
C GLN A 84 -20.48 -22.64 14.04
N SER A 85 -19.81 -22.39 15.17
CA SER A 85 -18.47 -22.96 15.39
C SER A 85 -18.59 -24.49 15.49
N PRO A 86 -17.68 -25.27 14.86
CA PRO A 86 -17.67 -26.70 15.08
C PRO A 86 -17.52 -26.98 16.58
N VAL A 87 -18.26 -27.97 17.08
CA VAL A 87 -18.26 -28.37 18.50
C VAL A 87 -16.86 -28.78 19.00
N TYR A 88 -15.91 -28.97 18.08
CA TYR A 88 -14.51 -29.21 18.37
C TYR A 88 -13.61 -28.29 17.53
N SER A 89 -12.98 -27.31 18.18
CA SER A 89 -11.76 -26.66 17.68
C SER A 89 -10.58 -27.35 18.36
N PRO A 90 -9.67 -28.02 17.63
CA PRO A 90 -8.45 -28.60 18.20
C PRO A 90 -7.35 -27.55 18.45
N PHE A 91 -7.67 -26.26 18.30
CA PHE A 91 -6.84 -25.13 18.70
C PHE A 91 -7.54 -24.34 19.80
#